data_AF-A0A401FMU3-F1
#
_entry.id   AF-A0A401FMU3-F1
#
_cell.length_a   1.000
_cell.length_b   1.000
_cell.length_c   1.000
_cell.angle_alpha   90.00
_cell.angle_beta   90.00
_cell.angle_gamma   90.00
#
_symmetry.space_group_name_H-M   'P 1'
#
loop_
_entity.id
_entity.type
_entity.pdbx_description
1 polymer ?
#
loop_
_entity_poly.entity_id
_entity_poly.type
_entity_poly.pdbx_seq_one_letter_code
_entity_poly.pdbx_strand_id
1 'polypeptide(L)'
;MQFYLCFFKDGYPFEPIQLTPITTLMVGIPSFVLALQPNFNKITNQFMRQVLIISAPAATCIVGYIMIIQGIGMLLGLNYQFTSTLSVLITGAICWLALVLVSRPFNRLKIALDVGVLAAFLLILVFFNNLFSLVSLFNPWVWWIAIPLILTAYPIYIFAQGIISKILDARERRLAKKRA
;
A
#
# COMPACT_ATOMS: atom_id res chain seq x y z
N MET A 1 24.36 6.67 10.29
CA MET A 1 22.96 6.89 9.86
C MET A 1 22.89 7.92 8.72
N GLN A 2 23.63 7.72 7.61
CA GLN A 2 23.69 8.69 6.50
C GLN A 2 23.66 8.05 5.10
N PHE A 3 23.68 6.71 4.99
CA PHE A 3 23.91 6.04 3.69
C PHE A 3 22.64 5.82 2.84
N TYR A 4 21.44 5.92 3.41
CA TYR A 4 20.18 5.69 2.66
C TYR A 4 19.63 6.93 1.93
N LEU A 5 20.15 8.13 2.22
CA LEU A 5 19.72 9.40 1.58
C LEU A 5 20.39 9.67 0.22
N CYS A 6 21.29 8.79 -0.25
CA CYS A 6 22.17 9.08 -1.39
C CYS A 6 21.48 8.97 -2.78
N PHE A 7 20.28 8.37 -2.87
CA PHE A 7 19.58 8.18 -4.16
C PHE A 7 18.49 9.22 -4.46
N PHE A 8 18.03 9.98 -3.47
CA PHE A 8 17.01 11.03 -3.65
C PHE A 8 17.58 12.35 -3.15
N LYS A 9 17.96 13.20 -4.10
CA LYS A 9 18.50 14.54 -3.86
C LYS A 9 17.45 15.51 -3.30
N ASP A 10 16.18 15.18 -3.51
CA ASP A 10 15.00 15.82 -2.94
C ASP A 10 14.44 14.90 -1.83
N GLY A 11 14.12 15.45 -0.66
CA GLY A 11 13.83 14.69 0.57
C GLY A 11 12.81 13.54 0.46
N TYR A 12 12.73 12.73 1.52
CA TYR A 12 11.83 11.58 1.61
C TYR A 12 10.39 11.97 1.24
N PRO A 13 9.67 11.18 0.39
CA PRO A 13 8.35 11.55 -0.14
C PRO A 13 7.23 11.58 0.92
N PHE A 14 7.57 11.27 2.16
CA PHE A 14 6.69 11.31 3.32
C PHE A 14 7.40 12.01 4.46
N GLU A 15 6.62 12.47 5.43
CA GLU A 15 7.18 12.64 6.77
C GLU A 15 7.15 11.30 7.51
N PRO A 16 8.20 10.92 8.26
CA PRO A 16 8.23 9.64 8.98
C PRO A 16 7.01 9.38 9.87
N ILE A 17 6.47 10.45 10.45
CA ILE A 17 5.27 10.37 11.29
C ILE A 17 4.07 9.81 10.52
N GLN A 18 3.92 10.14 9.23
CA GLN A 18 2.82 9.71 8.36
C GLN A 18 2.82 8.21 8.07
N LEU A 19 3.96 7.53 8.18
CA LEU A 19 4.05 6.08 8.00
C LEU A 19 3.53 5.29 9.19
N THR A 20 3.47 5.90 10.37
CA THR A 20 3.00 5.26 11.61
C THR A 20 1.58 4.71 11.50
N PRO A 21 0.56 5.49 11.06
CA PRO A 21 -0.80 4.96 10.90
C PRO A 21 -0.90 3.91 9.79
N ILE A 22 -0.14 4.06 8.70
CA ILE A 22 -0.14 3.09 7.60
C ILE A 22 0.40 1.74 8.09
N THR A 23 1.61 1.72 8.64
CA THR A 23 2.26 0.47 9.07
C THR A 23 1.55 -0.19 10.25
N THR A 24 0.99 0.60 11.18
CA THR A 24 0.31 0.07 12.35
C THR A 24 -1.10 -0.40 12.02
N LEU A 25 -1.93 0.46 11.41
CA LEU A 25 -3.33 0.14 11.16
C LEU A 25 -3.52 -0.72 9.92
N MET A 26 -2.93 -0.35 8.79
CA MET A 26 -3.17 -1.03 7.51
C MET A 26 -2.37 -2.33 7.34
N VAL A 27 -1.28 -2.51 8.10
CA VAL A 27 -0.43 -3.70 7.99
C VAL A 27 -0.34 -4.48 9.31
N GLY A 28 -0.04 -3.81 10.43
CA GLY A 28 0.22 -4.45 11.72
C GLY A 28 -0.98 -5.14 12.34
N ILE A 29 -2.04 -4.38 12.66
CA ILE A 29 -3.29 -4.90 13.24
C ILE A 29 -3.89 -6.05 12.41
N PRO A 30 -4.12 -5.90 11.08
CA PRO A 30 -4.64 -6.99 10.26
C PRO A 30 -3.76 -8.23 10.32
N SER A 31 -2.44 -8.07 10.20
CA SER A 31 -1.52 -9.21 10.23
C SER A 31 -1.58 -9.94 11.57
N PHE A 32 -1.67 -9.22 12.68
CA PHE A 32 -1.77 -9.81 14.01
C PHE A 32 -3.08 -10.60 14.18
N VAL A 33 -4.22 -10.00 13.82
CA VAL A 33 -5.52 -10.67 13.95
C VAL A 33 -5.64 -11.87 13.00
N LEU A 34 -5.14 -11.73 11.77
CA LEU A 34 -5.11 -12.84 10.81
C LEU A 34 -4.16 -13.97 11.25
N ALA A 35 -3.08 -13.64 11.98
CA ALA A 35 -2.17 -14.63 12.55
C ALA A 35 -2.79 -15.39 13.75
N LEU A 36 -3.64 -14.73 14.55
CA LEU A 36 -4.39 -15.35 15.63
C LEU A 36 -5.53 -16.25 15.14
N GLN A 37 -6.02 -16.03 13.91
CA GLN A 37 -7.05 -16.87 13.34
C GLN A 37 -6.52 -18.31 13.18
N PRO A 38 -7.16 -19.32 13.80
CA PRO A 38 -6.67 -20.69 13.74
C PRO A 38 -6.67 -21.17 12.29
N ASN A 39 -5.48 -21.40 11.75
CA ASN A 39 -5.30 -21.90 10.40
C ASN A 39 -4.96 -23.39 10.45
N PHE A 40 -5.99 -24.23 10.34
CA PHE A 40 -5.84 -25.70 10.34
C PHE A 40 -5.46 -26.26 8.95
N ASN A 41 -5.15 -25.40 7.99
CA ASN A 41 -4.65 -25.85 6.68
C ASN A 41 -3.20 -26.29 6.82
N LYS A 42 -2.86 -27.45 6.25
CA LYS A 42 -1.46 -27.89 6.10
C LYS A 42 -0.63 -26.74 5.53
N ILE A 43 0.55 -26.49 6.11
CA ILE A 43 1.55 -25.57 5.56
C ILE A 43 1.93 -26.10 4.18
N THR A 44 1.26 -25.61 3.15
CA THR A 44 1.54 -25.98 1.77
C THR A 44 2.73 -25.15 1.30
N ASN A 45 3.54 -25.73 0.41
CA ASN A 45 4.67 -25.06 -0.27
C ASN A 45 4.27 -23.80 -1.09
N GLN A 46 3.01 -23.37 -1.02
CA GLN A 46 2.43 -22.25 -1.75
C GLN A 46 2.27 -20.97 -0.90
N PHE A 47 2.54 -21.01 0.42
CA PHE A 47 2.39 -19.83 1.28
C PHE A 47 3.25 -18.65 0.80
N MET A 48 4.54 -18.87 0.58
CA MET A 48 5.46 -17.82 0.12
C MET A 48 5.04 -17.25 -1.24
N ARG A 49 4.55 -18.11 -2.15
CA ARG A 49 4.00 -17.70 -3.44
C ARG A 49 2.78 -16.80 -3.25
N GLN A 50 1.85 -17.18 -2.38
CA GLN A 50 0.64 -16.41 -2.12
C GLN A 50 0.95 -15.04 -1.51
N VAL A 51 1.91 -14.98 -0.57
CA VAL A 51 2.38 -13.72 0.01
C VAL A 51 2.99 -12.83 -1.07
N LEU A 52 3.88 -13.36 -1.90
CA LEU A 52 4.54 -12.59 -2.96
C LEU A 52 3.57 -12.09 -4.04
N ILE A 53 2.56 -12.88 -4.42
CA ILE A 53 1.54 -12.47 -5.40
C ILE A 53 0.71 -11.29 -4.90
N ILE A 54 0.64 -11.06 -3.59
CA ILE A 54 -0.13 -9.95 -3.02
C ILE A 54 0.77 -8.76 -2.67
N SER A 55 1.92 -9.01 -2.01
CA SER A 55 2.79 -7.95 -1.50
C SER A 55 3.65 -7.29 -2.58
N ALA A 56 4.16 -8.07 -3.54
CA ALA A 56 5.00 -7.53 -4.60
C ALA A 56 4.26 -6.53 -5.51
N PRO A 57 3.02 -6.80 -6.02
CA PRO A 57 2.31 -5.79 -6.82
C PRO A 57 1.96 -4.56 -6.01
N ALA A 58 1.54 -4.72 -4.74
CA ALA A 58 1.26 -3.60 -3.86
C ALA A 58 2.48 -2.67 -3.73
N ALA A 59 3.65 -3.24 -3.44
CA ALA A 59 4.90 -2.49 -3.31
C ALA A 59 5.29 -1.78 -4.61
N THR A 60 5.20 -2.48 -5.76
CA THR A 60 5.50 -1.88 -7.08
C THR A 60 4.56 -0.72 -7.39
N CYS A 61 3.27 -0.86 -7.12
CA CYS A 61 2.30 0.23 -7.31
C CYS A 61 2.61 1.42 -6.41
N ILE A 62 2.85 1.20 -5.11
CA ILE A 62 3.16 2.29 -4.16
C ILE A 62 4.38 3.09 -4.64
N VAL A 63 5.48 2.41 -4.97
CA VAL A 63 6.70 3.07 -5.45
C VAL A 63 6.46 3.82 -6.76
N GLY A 64 5.75 3.22 -7.72
CA GLY A 64 5.42 3.87 -8.98
C GLY A 64 4.58 5.14 -8.81
N TYR A 65 3.56 5.08 -7.95
CA TYR A 65 2.71 6.24 -7.66
C TYR A 65 3.46 7.35 -6.93
N ILE A 66 4.30 7.01 -5.95
CA ILE A 66 5.14 8.00 -5.27
C ILE A 66 6.06 8.70 -6.26
N MET A 67 6.71 7.96 -7.17
CA MET A 67 7.57 8.56 -8.20
C MET A 67 6.79 9.51 -9.11
N ILE A 68 5.57 9.15 -9.51
CA ILE A 68 4.69 10.01 -10.32
C ILE A 68 4.29 11.27 -9.55
N ILE A 69 3.86 11.14 -8.28
CA ILE A 69 3.47 12.28 -7.44
C ILE A 69 4.63 13.24 -7.23
N GLN A 70 5.83 12.71 -6.94
CA GLN A 70 7.03 13.54 -6.77
C GLN A 70 7.45 14.22 -8.07
N GLY A 71 7.37 13.51 -9.20
CA GLY A 71 7.64 14.10 -10.53
C GLY A 71 6.67 15.23 -10.89
N ILE A 72 5.37 15.02 -10.67
CA ILE A 72 4.33 16.05 -10.87
C ILE A 72 4.56 17.22 -9.90
N GLY A 73 4.90 16.94 -8.65
CA GLY A 73 5.20 17.94 -7.64
C GLY A 73 6.36 18.85 -8.03
N MET A 74 7.44 18.27 -8.58
CA MET A 74 8.59 19.02 -9.07
C MET A 74 8.23 19.87 -10.31
N LEU A 75 7.46 19.32 -11.25
CA LEU A 75 7.06 20.02 -12.47
C LEU A 75 6.09 21.18 -12.22
N LEU A 76 5.16 21.02 -11.28
CA LEU A 76 4.15 22.03 -10.94
C LEU A 76 4.55 22.95 -9.77
N GLY A 77 5.70 22.70 -9.14
CA GLY A 77 6.15 23.46 -7.97
C GLY A 77 5.23 23.32 -6.75
N LEU A 78 4.61 22.14 -6.57
CA LEU A 78 3.67 21.90 -5.48
C LEU A 78 4.39 21.88 -4.12
N ASN A 79 3.73 22.37 -3.09
CA ASN A 79 4.25 22.35 -1.73
C ASN A 79 4.46 20.89 -1.26
N TYR A 80 5.56 20.64 -0.57
CA TYR A 80 5.93 19.35 0.00
C TYR A 80 4.83 18.73 0.87
N GLN A 81 4.10 19.54 1.64
CA GLN A 81 2.98 19.04 2.46
C GLN A 81 1.85 18.47 1.59
N PHE A 82 1.62 19.05 0.41
CA PHE A 82 0.58 18.60 -0.51
C PHE A 82 0.94 17.28 -1.20
N THR A 83 2.17 17.16 -1.71
CA THR A 83 2.66 15.91 -2.33
C THR A 83 2.79 14.78 -1.30
N SER A 84 3.22 15.08 -0.08
CA SER A 84 3.27 14.10 1.02
C SER A 84 1.88 13.60 1.39
N THR A 85 0.90 14.50 1.52
CA THR A 85 -0.51 14.13 1.79
C THR A 85 -1.09 13.23 0.71
N LEU A 86 -0.86 13.55 -0.58
CA LEU A 86 -1.27 12.71 -1.70
C LEU A 86 -0.61 11.32 -1.65
N SER A 87 0.68 11.28 -1.33
CA SER A 87 1.44 10.03 -1.21
C SER A 87 0.88 9.15 -0.08
N VAL A 88 0.49 9.75 1.06
CA VAL A 88 -0.14 9.03 2.19
C VAL A 88 -1.48 8.45 1.78
N LEU A 89 -2.33 9.25 1.10
CA LEU A 89 -3.64 8.82 0.64
C LEU A 89 -3.56 7.66 -0.35
N ILE A 90 -2.70 7.76 -1.38
CA ILE A 90 -2.55 6.70 -2.37
C ILE A 90 -1.94 5.44 -1.75
N THR A 91 -0.97 5.58 -0.85
CA THR A 91 -0.35 4.45 -0.15
C THR A 91 -1.36 3.76 0.75
N GLY A 92 -2.15 4.52 1.52
CA GLY A 92 -3.23 3.99 2.34
C GLY A 92 -4.28 3.26 1.49
N ALA A 93 -4.66 3.81 0.34
CA ALA A 93 -5.60 3.18 -0.58
C ALA A 93 -5.06 1.86 -1.15
N ILE A 94 -3.79 1.81 -1.60
CA ILE A 94 -3.18 0.58 -2.11
C ILE A 94 -3.00 -0.46 -1.01
N CYS A 95 -2.58 -0.06 0.19
CA CYS A 95 -2.48 -0.95 1.35
C CYS A 95 -3.85 -1.54 1.71
N TRP A 96 -4.90 -0.73 1.70
CA TRP A 96 -6.26 -1.20 1.94
C TRP A 96 -6.74 -2.16 0.84
N LEU A 97 -6.48 -1.87 -0.44
CA LEU A 97 -6.78 -2.79 -1.55
C LEU A 97 -6.05 -4.14 -1.39
N ALA A 98 -4.78 -4.10 -1.01
CA ALA A 98 -3.99 -5.29 -0.72
C ALA A 98 -4.59 -6.08 0.46
N LEU A 99 -5.02 -5.39 1.52
CA LEU A 99 -5.64 -6.01 2.69
C LEU A 99 -6.96 -6.72 2.32
N VAL A 100 -7.83 -6.04 1.57
CA VAL A 100 -9.09 -6.62 1.05
C VAL A 100 -8.82 -7.89 0.24
N LEU A 101 -7.70 -7.94 -0.49
CA LEU A 101 -7.31 -9.11 -1.25
C LEU A 101 -6.81 -10.26 -0.35
N VAL A 102 -6.01 -9.96 0.68
CA VAL A 102 -5.58 -10.94 1.72
C VAL A 102 -6.77 -11.49 2.50
N SER A 103 -7.79 -10.65 2.72
CA SER A 103 -8.98 -11.00 3.48
C SER A 103 -9.88 -12.05 2.78
N ARG A 104 -9.65 -12.38 1.51
CA ARG A 104 -10.47 -13.39 0.80
C ARG A 104 -10.17 -14.83 1.27
N PRO A 105 -11.19 -15.70 1.45
CA PRO A 105 -12.62 -15.42 1.41
C PRO A 105 -13.08 -14.61 2.62
N PHE A 106 -13.96 -13.63 2.38
CA PHE A 106 -14.44 -12.71 3.40
C PHE A 106 -15.22 -13.46 4.49
N ASN A 107 -14.85 -13.23 5.73
CA ASN A 107 -15.60 -13.66 6.92
C ASN A 107 -16.06 -12.41 7.68
N ARG A 108 -17.11 -12.51 8.49
CA ARG A 108 -17.62 -11.39 9.30
C ARG A 108 -16.52 -10.70 10.11
N LEU A 109 -15.60 -11.48 10.69
CA LEU A 109 -14.42 -10.95 11.39
C LEU A 109 -13.47 -10.17 10.48
N LYS A 110 -13.18 -10.68 9.28
CA LYS A 110 -12.27 -10.03 8.32
C LYS A 110 -12.87 -8.75 7.76
N ILE A 111 -14.18 -8.75 7.48
CA ILE A 111 -14.91 -7.55 7.04
C ILE A 111 -14.92 -6.50 8.17
N ALA A 112 -15.23 -6.91 9.41
CA ALA A 112 -15.20 -6.01 10.55
C ALA A 112 -13.80 -5.41 10.76
N LEU A 113 -12.75 -6.21 10.55
CA LEU A 113 -11.38 -5.74 10.59
C LEU A 113 -11.06 -4.76 9.46
N ASP A 114 -11.38 -5.11 8.21
CA ASP A 114 -11.14 -4.25 7.04
C ASP A 114 -11.82 -2.89 7.19
N VAL A 115 -13.10 -2.88 7.59
CA VAL A 115 -13.88 -1.66 7.79
C VAL A 115 -13.39 -0.90 9.01
N GLY A 116 -13.06 -1.59 10.11
CA GLY A 116 -12.56 -0.98 11.33
C GLY A 116 -11.22 -0.28 11.14
N VAL A 117 -10.28 -0.93 10.44
CA VAL A 117 -8.98 -0.37 10.09
C VAL A 117 -9.12 0.83 9.14
N LEU A 118 -9.97 0.72 8.11
CA LEU A 118 -10.23 1.83 7.20
C LEU A 118 -10.84 3.04 7.94
N ALA A 119 -11.84 2.80 8.79
CA ALA A 119 -12.48 3.85 9.59
C ALA A 119 -11.47 4.50 10.55
N ALA A 120 -10.67 3.70 11.27
CA ALA A 120 -9.64 4.22 12.15
C ALA A 120 -8.60 5.06 11.39
N PHE A 121 -8.18 4.62 10.20
CA PHE A 121 -7.24 5.36 9.36
C PHE A 121 -7.82 6.70 8.91
N LEU A 122 -9.07 6.72 8.41
CA LEU A 122 -9.74 7.97 8.02
C LEU A 122 -9.94 8.92 9.21
N LEU A 123 -10.32 8.39 10.37
CA LEU A 123 -10.42 9.18 11.60
C LEU A 123 -9.08 9.82 11.96
N ILE A 124 -7.98 9.08 11.89
CA ILE A 124 -6.65 9.64 12.16
C ILE A 124 -6.31 10.74 11.16
N LEU A 125 -6.55 10.53 9.86
CA LEU A 125 -6.25 11.56 8.85
C LEU A 125 -7.09 12.83 9.03
N VAL A 126 -8.32 12.72 9.51
CA VAL A 126 -9.22 13.87 9.73
C VAL A 126 -8.93 14.59 11.05
N PHE A 127 -8.78 13.86 12.16
CA PHE A 127 -8.62 14.44 13.50
C PHE A 127 -7.19 14.82 13.84
N PHE A 128 -6.19 14.10 13.31
CA PHE A 128 -4.78 14.30 13.61
C PHE A 128 -4.00 14.92 12.44
N ASN A 129 -4.68 15.57 11.49
CA ASN A 129 -4.06 16.25 10.35
C ASN A 129 -2.87 17.14 10.75
N ASN A 130 -2.99 17.90 11.84
CA ASN A 130 -1.95 18.77 12.37
C ASN A 130 -0.75 18.01 12.95
N LEU A 131 -0.94 16.83 13.54
CA LEU A 131 0.18 16.01 14.04
C LEU A 131 0.96 15.34 12.91
N PHE A 132 0.31 15.07 11.78
CA PHE A 132 0.92 14.40 10.64
C PHE A 132 1.39 15.38 9.54
N SER A 133 1.39 16.69 9.79
CA SER A 133 1.74 17.74 8.82
C SER A 133 0.98 17.59 7.49
N LEU A 134 -0.28 17.16 7.59
CA LEU A 134 -1.14 16.91 6.44
C LEU A 134 -1.86 18.19 6.05
N VAL A 135 -1.98 18.42 4.74
CA VAL A 135 -2.90 19.43 4.23
C VAL A 135 -4.31 19.02 4.61
N SER A 136 -5.13 19.99 5.03
CA SER A 136 -6.52 19.75 5.40
C SER A 136 -7.25 19.01 4.27
N LEU A 137 -7.79 17.83 4.57
CA LEU A 137 -8.58 17.01 3.63
C LEU A 137 -9.86 17.70 3.16
N PHE A 138 -10.24 18.80 3.81
CA PHE A 138 -11.35 19.66 3.39
C PHE A 138 -11.00 20.54 2.19
N ASN A 139 -9.73 20.60 1.77
CA ASN A 139 -9.34 21.36 0.59
C ASN A 139 -9.74 20.60 -0.69
N PRO A 140 -10.64 21.16 -1.54
CA PRO A 140 -11.13 20.47 -2.72
C PRO A 140 -10.01 20.06 -3.67
N TRP A 141 -8.94 20.86 -3.75
CA TRP A 141 -7.80 20.65 -4.64
C TRP A 141 -7.07 19.32 -4.40
N VAL A 142 -7.06 18.82 -3.16
CA VAL A 142 -6.48 17.50 -2.84
C VAL A 142 -7.30 16.40 -3.53
N TRP A 143 -8.62 16.48 -3.47
CA TRP A 143 -9.52 15.46 -4.04
C TRP A 143 -9.52 15.47 -5.57
N TRP A 144 -9.38 16.64 -6.21
CA TRP A 144 -9.24 16.73 -7.66
C TRP A 144 -8.07 15.91 -8.22
N ILE A 145 -6.96 15.83 -7.47
CA ILE A 145 -5.78 15.03 -7.86
C ILE A 145 -5.85 13.62 -7.29
N ALA A 146 -6.33 13.45 -6.05
CA ALA A 146 -6.38 12.14 -5.39
C ALA A 146 -7.39 11.18 -6.04
N ILE A 147 -8.57 11.65 -6.44
CA ILE A 147 -9.62 10.81 -7.04
C ILE A 147 -9.14 10.11 -8.32
N PRO A 148 -8.61 10.80 -9.35
CA PRO A 148 -8.13 10.12 -10.56
C PRO A 148 -6.94 9.19 -10.27
N LEU A 149 -6.12 9.52 -9.25
CA LEU A 149 -5.01 8.66 -8.83
C LEU A 149 -5.49 7.36 -8.17
N ILE A 150 -6.47 7.46 -7.26
CA ILE A 150 -7.08 6.29 -6.60
C ILE A 150 -7.87 5.45 -7.61
N LEU A 151 -8.57 6.09 -8.55
CA LEU A 151 -9.31 5.39 -9.60
C LEU A 151 -8.38 4.58 -10.51
N THR A 152 -7.22 5.14 -10.85
CA THR A 152 -6.19 4.44 -11.66
C THR A 152 -5.42 3.40 -10.83
N ALA A 153 -5.40 3.50 -9.50
CA ALA A 153 -4.71 2.54 -8.63
C ALA A 153 -5.27 1.13 -8.75
N TYR A 154 -6.59 0.98 -8.84
CA TYR A 154 -7.24 -0.32 -8.95
C TYR A 154 -6.85 -1.13 -10.22
N PRO A 155 -6.98 -0.59 -11.45
CA PRO A 155 -6.58 -1.32 -12.65
C PRO A 155 -5.07 -1.58 -12.70
N ILE A 156 -4.24 -0.62 -12.24
CA ILE A 156 -2.79 -0.79 -12.19
C ILE A 156 -2.38 -1.88 -11.20
N TYR A 157 -3.06 -1.97 -10.05
CA TYR A 157 -2.84 -3.03 -9.07
C TYR A 157 -3.13 -4.42 -9.65
N ILE A 158 -4.28 -4.60 -10.31
CA ILE A 158 -4.64 -5.86 -10.97
C ILE A 158 -3.63 -6.20 -12.09
N PHE A 159 -3.23 -5.22 -12.88
CA PHE A 159 -2.26 -5.41 -13.94
C PHE A 159 -0.89 -5.83 -13.40
N ALA A 160 -0.38 -5.14 -12.38
CA ALA A 160 0.86 -5.48 -11.69
C ALA A 160 0.79 -6.89 -11.09
N GLN A 161 -0.34 -7.24 -10.47
CA GLN A 161 -0.58 -8.57 -9.92
C GLN A 161 -0.52 -9.66 -11.00
N GLY A 162 -1.14 -9.43 -12.16
CA GLY A 162 -1.12 -10.36 -13.29
C GLY A 162 0.26 -10.55 -13.92
N ILE A 163 1.10 -9.51 -13.94
CA ILE A 163 2.49 -9.62 -14.37
C ILE A 163 3.28 -10.47 -13.38
N ILE A 164 3.17 -10.16 -12.09
CA ILE A 164 3.93 -10.83 -11.04
C ILE A 164 3.54 -12.31 -10.93
N SER A 165 2.25 -12.63 -11.01
CA SER A 165 1.80 -14.03 -11.01
C SER A 165 2.39 -14.82 -12.19
N LYS A 166 2.40 -14.25 -13.40
CA LYS A 166 3.02 -14.88 -14.58
C LYS A 166 4.52 -15.11 -14.41
N ILE A 167 5.23 -14.15 -13.81
CA ILE A 167 6.68 -14.26 -13.55
C ILE A 167 6.95 -15.39 -12.54
N LEU A 168 6.17 -15.46 -11.46
CA LEU A 168 6.32 -16.53 -10.46
C LEU A 168 6.03 -17.90 -11.07
N ASP A 169 4.97 -18.04 -11.86
CA ASP A 169 4.61 -19.29 -12.54
C ASP A 169 5.70 -19.74 -13.53
N ALA A 170 6.27 -18.80 -14.29
CA ALA A 170 7.38 -19.10 -15.21
C ALA A 170 8.63 -19.57 -14.45
N ARG A 171 8.90 -19.00 -13.27
CA ARG A 171 10.04 -19.37 -12.42
C ARG A 171 9.86 -20.76 -11.83
N GLU A 172 8.67 -21.11 -11.36
CA GLU A 172 8.35 -22.44 -10.84
C GLU A 172 8.49 -23.51 -11.93
N ARG A 173 8.01 -23.24 -13.15
CA ARG A 173 8.19 -24.15 -14.30
C ARG A 173 9.66 -24.37 -14.64
N ARG A 174 10.51 -23.34 -14.56
CA ARG A 174 11.96 -23.47 -14.77
C ARG A 174 12.64 -24.28 -13.67
N LEU A 175 12.23 -24.11 -12.41
CA LEU A 175 12.78 -24.88 -11.29
C LEU A 175 12.35 -26.35 -11.35
N ALA A 176 11.12 -26.64 -11.78
CA ALA A 176 10.66 -28.01 -12.02
C ALA A 176 11.46 -28.69 -13.15
N LYS A 177 11.74 -27.98 -14.25
CA LYS A 177 12.60 -28.49 -15.34
C LYS A 177 14.06 -28.72 -14.95
N LYS A 178 14.59 -28.04 -13.93
CA LYS A 178 15.96 -28.25 -13.43
C LYS A 178 16.08 -29.40 -12.41
N ARG A 179 14.95 -29.85 -11.87
CA ARG A 179 14.87 -30.95 -10.88
C ARG A 179 14.49 -32.29 -11.50
N ALA A 180 14.07 -32.29 -12.76
CA ALA A 180 13.86 -33.46 -13.61
C ALA A 180 15.11 -33.70 -14.45
#